data_AF-A0A0H3K0C3-F1
#
_entry.id   AF-A0A0H3K0C3-F1
#
_cell.length_a   1.000
_cell.length_b   1.000
_cell.length_c   1.000
_cell.angle_alpha   90.00
_cell.angle_beta   90.00
_cell.angle_gamma   90.00
#
_symmetry.space_group_name_H-M   'P 1'
#
loop_
_entity.id
_entity.type
_entity.pdbx_description
1 polymer ?
#
loop_
_entity_poly.entity_id
_entity_poly.type
_entity_poly.pdbx_seq_one_letter_code
_entity_poly.pdbx_strand_id
1 'polypeptide(L)' 'MDLDSDALGRYISATEGVGKPWLLLQLRLKKLQDDRDCMEPAAYEAAIAELHQELMGLGEWWVGREAEVFGGERSHNDD' A
#
# COMPACT_ATOMS: atom_id res chain seq x y z
N MET A 1 0.47 -19.69 3.00
CA MET A 1 1.69 -18.99 3.42
C MET A 1 1.23 -17.59 3.74
N ASP A 2 1.25 -17.19 5.00
CA ASP A 2 0.98 -15.79 5.35
C ASP A 2 2.16 -14.97 4.81
N LEU A 3 1.87 -13.86 4.12
CA LEU A 3 2.91 -13.03 3.51
C LEU A 3 3.38 -12.03 4.55
N ASP A 4 4.51 -12.29 5.22
CA ASP A 4 5.09 -11.33 6.17
C ASP A 4 5.57 -10.04 5.49
N SER A 5 5.88 -9.02 6.29
CA SER A 5 6.33 -7.73 5.77
C SER A 5 7.62 -7.82 4.95
N ASP A 6 8.50 -8.78 5.24
CA ASP A 6 9.74 -9.00 4.48
C ASP A 6 9.46 -9.53 3.07
N ALA A 7 8.58 -10.53 2.96
CA ALA A 7 8.15 -11.07 1.68
C ALA A 7 7.40 -10.02 0.85
N LEU A 8 6.56 -9.20 1.48
CA LEU A 8 5.91 -8.06 0.82
C LEU A 8 6.93 -7.01 0.35
N GLY A 9 7.93 -6.67 1.18
CA GLY A 9 8.99 -5.74 0.81
C GLY A 9 9.78 -6.22 -0.41
N ARG A 10 10.16 -7.50 -0.45
CA ARG A 10 10.84 -8.12 -1.60
C ARG A 10 9.99 -8.07 -2.86
N TYR A 11 8.69 -8.37 -2.75
CA TYR A 11 7.75 -8.29 -3.86
C TYR A 11 7.67 -6.86 -4.43
N ILE A 12 7.53 -5.85 -3.55
CA ILE A 12 7.47 -4.44 -3.96
C ILE A 12 8.75 -4.03 -4.69
N SER A 13 9.93 -4.42 -4.19
CA SER A 13 11.20 -4.14 -4.86
C SER A 13 11.32 -4.86 -6.21
N ALA A 14 10.90 -6.13 -6.29
CA ALA A 14 11.01 -6.94 -7.50
C ALA A 14 10.05 -6.50 -8.62
N THR A 15 8.99 -5.76 -8.30
CA THR A 15 7.95 -5.34 -9.25
C THR A 15 7.97 -3.84 -9.55
N GLU A 16 9.08 -3.15 -9.22
CA GLU A 16 9.20 -1.69 -9.32
C GLU A 16 8.07 -0.94 -8.57
N GLY A 17 7.50 -1.59 -7.56
CA GLY A 17 6.38 -1.10 -6.77
C GLY A 17 6.76 0.03 -5.80
N VAL A 18 8.03 0.40 -5.71
CA VAL A 18 8.51 1.49 -4.83
C VAL A 18 7.89 2.84 -5.21
N GLY A 19 7.53 3.05 -6.48
CA GLY A 19 6.81 4.25 -6.93
C GLY A 19 5.30 4.25 -6.62
N LYS A 20 4.78 3.16 -6.03
CA LYS A 20 3.34 2.95 -5.81
C LYS A 20 3.01 3.20 -4.34
N PRO A 21 2.54 4.40 -3.96
CA PRO A 21 2.40 4.77 -2.56
C PRO A 21 1.41 3.87 -1.78
N TRP A 22 0.43 3.26 -2.45
CA TRP A 22 -0.47 2.28 -1.82
C TRP A 22 0.22 0.97 -1.44
N LEU A 23 1.22 0.51 -2.21
CA LEU A 23 1.99 -0.68 -1.85
C LEU A 23 2.89 -0.39 -0.65
N LEU A 24 3.42 0.83 -0.54
CA LEU A 24 4.20 1.25 0.63
C LEU A 24 3.32 1.37 1.87
N LEU A 25 2.09 1.87 1.75
CA LEU A 25 1.12 1.90 2.83
C LEU A 25 0.77 0.47 3.30
N GLN A 26 0.55 -0.44 2.36
CA GLN A 26 0.31 -1.86 2.67
C GLN A 26 1.50 -2.49 3.41
N LEU A 27 2.74 -2.16 3.02
CA LEU A 27 3.94 -2.62 3.72
C LEU A 27 4.00 -2.09 5.16
N ARG A 28 3.71 -0.81 5.39
CA ARG A 28 3.66 -0.21 6.73
C ARG A 28 2.60 -0.87 7.60
N LEU A 29 1.41 -1.12 7.05
CA LEU A 29 0.34 -1.83 7.75
C LEU A 29 0.77 -3.26 8.14
N LYS A 30 1.44 -3.98 7.23
CA LYS A 30 1.90 -5.34 7.53
C LYS A 30 2.99 -5.35 8.61
N LYS A 31 3.95 -4.42 8.57
CA LYS A 31 4.93 -4.25 9.65
C LYS A 31 4.27 -3.98 11.00
N LEU A 32 3.28 -3.09 11.02
CA LEU A 32 2.51 -2.80 12.22
C LEU A 32 1.80 -4.04 12.78
N GLN A 33 1.22 -4.88 11.90
CA GLN A 33 0.61 -6.15 12.29
C GLN A 33 1.63 -7.16 12.82
N ASP A 34 2.80 -7.26 12.18
CA ASP A 34 3.88 -8.17 12.60
C ASP A 34 4.40 -7.78 14.00
N ASP A 35 4.41 -6.48 14.33
CA ASP A 35 4.85 -5.94 15.62
C ASP A 35 3.74 -5.88 16.70
N ARG A 36 2.50 -6.25 16.38
CA ARG A 36 1.32 -6.08 17.27
C ARG A 36 1.54 -6.60 18.68
N ASP A 37 2.14 -7.78 18.82
CA ASP A 37 2.33 -8.44 20.12
C ASP A 37 3.41 -7.77 20.98
N CYS A 38 4.24 -6.92 20.38
CA CYS A 38 5.31 -6.16 21.06
C CYS A 38 4.91 -4.71 21.34
N MET A 39 3.67 -4.31 21.04
CA MET A 39 3.20 -2.93 21.17
C MET A 39 2.17 -2.76 22.28
N GLU A 40 2.23 -1.60 22.95
CA GLU A 40 1.14 -1.17 23.80
C GLU A 40 -0.14 -0.95 22.97
N PRO A 41 -1.33 -1.39 23.45
CA PRO A 41 -2.57 -1.28 22.68
C PRO A 41 -2.88 0.12 22.17
N ALA A 42 -2.68 1.14 23.01
CA ALA A 42 -2.91 2.54 22.65
C ALA A 42 -1.95 3.05 21.57
N ALA A 43 -0.69 2.57 21.57
CA ALA A 43 0.28 2.94 20.55
C ALA A 43 -0.06 2.30 19.20
N TYR A 44 -0.51 1.04 19.21
CA TYR A 44 -0.98 0.39 18.00
C TYR A 44 -2.23 1.07 17.43
N GLU A 45 -3.21 1.43 18.28
CA GLU A 45 -4.41 2.16 17.85
C GLU A 45 -4.09 3.51 17.22
N ALA A 46 -3.16 4.27 17.82
CA ALA A 46 -2.68 5.53 17.24
C ALA A 46 -2.00 5.32 15.88
N ALA A 47 -1.16 4.30 15.74
CA ALA A 47 -0.51 3.98 14.46
C ALA A 47 -1.51 3.55 13.38
N ILE A 48 -2.55 2.78 13.74
CA ILE A 48 -3.63 2.44 12.82
C ILE A 48 -4.40 3.70 12.39
N ALA A 49 -4.69 4.61 13.31
CA ALA A 49 -5.38 5.86 13.00
C ALA A 49 -4.58 6.74 12.04
N GLU A 50 -3.25 6.81 12.22
CA GLU A 50 -2.35 7.53 11.32
C GLU A 50 -2.35 6.92 9.91
N LEU A 51 -2.16 5.59 9.80
CA LEU A 51 -2.21 4.90 8.51
C LEU A 51 -3.57 5.05 7.81
N HIS A 52 -4.66 5.12 8.58
CA HIS A 52 -5.98 5.40 8.02
C HIS A 52 -6.05 6.80 7.41
N GLN A 53 -5.47 7.83 8.05
CA GLN A 53 -5.41 9.17 7.45
C GLN A 53 -4.56 9.18 6.17
N GLU A 54 -3.42 8.49 6.16
CA GLU A 54 -2.61 8.34 4.94
C GLU A 54 -3.40 7.66 3.81
N LEU A 55 -4.18 6.61 4.12
CA LEU A 55 -5.05 5.93 3.17
C LEU A 55 -6.09 6.89 2.56
N MET A 56 -6.73 7.71 3.39
CA MET A 56 -7.72 8.68 2.91
C MET A 56 -7.08 9.69 1.94
N GLY A 57 -5.86 10.15 2.23
CA GLY A 57 -5.11 11.04 1.34
C GLY A 57 -4.77 10.43 -0.02
N LEU A 58 -4.55 9.10 -0.10
CA LEU A 58 -4.33 8.41 -1.37
C LEU A 58 -5.57 8.38 -2.27
N GLY A 59 -6.76 8.31 -1.67
CA GLY A 59 -8.02 8.30 -2.42
C GLY A 59 -8.21 9.57 -3.25
N GLU A 60 -7.89 10.73 -2.68
CA GLU A 60 -7.95 12.02 -3.40
C GLU A 60 -6.82 12.14 -4.44
N TRP A 61 -5.64 11.61 -4.15
CA TRP A 61 -4.47 11.69 -5.05
C TRP A 61 -4.66 10.95 -6.37
N TRP A 62 -5.43 9.86 -6.39
CA TRP A 62 -5.68 9.09 -7.61
C TRP A 62 -6.64 9.76 -8.59
N VAL A 63 -7.44 10.74 -8.13
CA VAL A 63 -8.42 11.42 -8.98
C VAL A 63 -7.71 12.13 -10.12
N GLY A 64 -7.99 11.73 -11.36
CA GLY A 64 -7.35 12.26 -12.57
C GLY A 64 -6.01 11.62 -12.94
N ARG A 65 -5.54 10.59 -12.21
CA ARG A 65 -4.31 9.82 -12.47
C ARG A 65 -4.58 8.32 -12.65
N GLU A 66 -5.84 7.92 -12.75
CA GLU A 66 -6.25 6.53 -12.75
C GLU A 66 -5.64 5.76 -13.93
N ALA A 67 -5.53 6.39 -15.10
CA ALA A 67 -4.93 5.76 -16.28
C ALA A 67 -3.43 5.49 -16.10
N GLU A 68 -2.69 6.42 -15.48
CA GLU A 68 -1.28 6.30 -15.12
C GLU A 68 -1.06 5.20 -14.06
N VAL A 69 -1.96 5.13 -13.08
CA VAL A 69 -1.84 4.27 -11.90
C VAL A 69 -2.32 2.83 -12.16
N PHE A 70 -3.41 2.66 -12.90
CA PHE A 70 -4.09 1.38 -13.12
C PHE A 70 -3.96 0.82 -14.54
N GLY A 71 -3.30 1.54 -15.47
CA GLY A 71 -3.03 1.04 -16.83
C GLY A 71 -4.24 1.12 -17.76
N GLY A 72 -4.89 2.28 -17.81
CA GLY A 72 -6.15 2.48 -18.51
C GLY A 72 -6.02 3.06 -19.92
N GLU A 73 -5.49 2.29 -20.88
CA GLU A 73 -5.90 2.39 -22.29
C GLU A 73 -5.91 0.97 -22.88
N ARG A 74 -7.10 0.38 -23.05
CA ARG A 74 -7.24 -0.72 -24.00
C ARG A 74 -6.96 -0.12 -25.37
N SER A 75 -5.80 -0.40 -25.94
CA SER A 75 -5.64 -0.33 -27.38
C SER A 75 -6.52 -1.46 -27.97
N HIS A 76 -7.76 -1.13 -28.27
CA HIS A 76 -8.61 -1.92 -29.15
C HIS A 76 -8.69 -1.16 -30.48
N ASN A 77 -7.55 -1.07 -31.15
CA ASN A 77 -7.54 -1.06 -32.60
C ASN A 77 -7.59 -2.53 -33.02
N ASP A 78 -8.80 -3.06 -33.14
CA ASP A 78 -9.03 -4.20 -34.03
C ASP A 78 -9.23 -3.62 -35.44
N ASP A 79 -8.52 -4.21 -36.40
CA ASP A 79 -8.48 -3.94 -37.84
C ASP A 79 -9.87 -3.84 -38.52
#